data_AF-A0A7W1Q4I9-F1
#
_entry.id   AF-A0A7W1Q4I9-F1
#
_cell.length_a   1.000
_cell.length_b   1.000
_cell.length_c   1.000
_cell.angle_alpha   90.00
_cell.angle_beta   90.00
_cell.angle_gamma   90.00
#
_symmetry.space_group_name_H-M   'P 1'
#
loop_
_entity.id
_entity.type
_entity.pdbx_description
1 polymer ?
#
loop_
_entity_poly.entity_id
_entity_poly.type
_entity_poly.pdbx_seq_one_letter_code
_entity_poly.pdbx_strand_id
1 'polypeptide(L)' 'MALRAVIQFVDSVESRARGISDQTIYKWREKYAGMSKSDLTQLRALQDENRRLRHLVAELSLDNAAYKEIQKGKW' A
#
# COMPACT_ATOMS: atom_id res chain seq x y z
N MET A 1 -19.95 -12.63 19.06
CA MET A 1 -20.94 -11.52 19.12
C MET A 1 -20.43 -10.36 19.97
N ALA A 2 -20.13 -10.54 21.26
CA ALA A 2 -19.71 -9.45 22.15
C ALA A 2 -18.39 -8.74 21.77
N LEU A 3 -17.32 -9.49 21.46
CA LEU A 3 -16.01 -8.90 21.13
C LEU A 3 -16.05 -7.98 19.89
N ARG A 4 -16.84 -8.35 18.88
CA ARG A 4 -17.02 -7.55 17.66
C ARG A 4 -17.74 -6.22 17.94
N ALA A 5 -18.74 -6.25 18.81
CA ALA A 5 -19.47 -5.05 19.23
C ALA A 5 -18.56 -4.09 20.01
N VAL A 6 -17.70 -4.62 20.89
CA VAL A 6 -16.72 -3.81 21.64
C VAL A 6 -15.71 -3.16 20.70
N ILE A 7 -15.20 -3.89 19.71
CA ILE A 7 -14.26 -3.34 18.72
C ILE A 7 -14.92 -2.22 17.91
N GLN A 8 -16.13 -2.45 17.38
CA GLN A 8 -16.87 -1.43 16.63
C GLN A 8 -17.21 -0.20 17.48
N PHE A 9 -17.52 -0.40 18.77
CA PHE A 9 -17.74 0.70 19.69
C PHE A 9 -16.47 1.55 19.87
N VAL A 10 -15.31 0.91 20.09
CA VAL A 10 -14.02 1.60 20.20
C VAL A 10 -13.71 2.34 18.90
N ASP A 11 -13.88 1.71 17.75
CA ASP A 11 -13.60 2.32 16.44
C ASP A 11 -14.50 3.56 16.20
N SER A 12 -15.77 3.52 16.62
CA SER A 12 -16.71 4.65 16.49
C SER A 12 -16.35 5.83 17.39
N VAL A 13 -15.78 5.57 18.57
CA VAL A 13 -15.28 6.63 19.48
C VAL A 13 -14.03 7.29 18.88
N GLU A 14 -13.10 6.50 18.37
CA GLU A 14 -11.86 7.00 17.76
C GLU A 14 -12.11 7.80 16.48
N SER A 15 -13.10 7.37 15.69
CA SER A 15 -13.54 8.03 14.47
C SER A 15 -13.98 9.48 14.70
N ARG A 16 -14.87 9.69 15.68
CA ARG A 16 -15.38 11.03 16.03
C ARG A 16 -14.28 11.93 16.57
N ALA A 17 -13.33 11.38 17.33
CA ALA A 17 -12.23 12.15 17.90
C ALA A 17 -11.22 12.63 16.84
N ARG A 18 -11.04 11.87 15.76
CA ARG A 18 -10.01 12.13 14.74
C ARG A 18 -10.56 12.61 13.39
N GLY A 19 -11.89 12.65 13.23
CA GLY A 19 -12.55 12.99 11.95
C GLY A 19 -12.32 11.95 10.85
N ILE A 20 -12.04 10.70 11.23
CA ILE A 20 -11.73 9.60 10.31
C ILE A 20 -12.91 8.62 10.33
N SER A 21 -13.37 8.11 9.19
CA SER A 21 -14.49 7.16 9.18
C SER A 21 -14.19 5.84 9.92
N ASP A 22 -15.20 5.26 10.59
CA ASP A 22 -15.12 3.96 11.27
C ASP A 22 -14.59 2.87 10.32
N GLN A 23 -15.00 2.91 9.05
CA GLN A 23 -14.54 1.96 8.02
C GLN A 23 -13.03 2.07 7.75
N THR A 24 -12.48 3.29 7.78
CA THR A 24 -11.04 3.51 7.59
C THR A 24 -10.25 2.92 8.76
N ILE A 25 -10.71 3.14 9.99
CA ILE A 25 -10.09 2.59 11.20
C ILE A 25 -10.13 1.07 11.19
N TYR A 26 -11.29 0.49 10.88
CA TYR A 26 -11.45 -0.96 10.75
C TYR A 26 -10.45 -1.56 9.74
N LYS A 27 -10.35 -0.96 8.54
CA LYS A 27 -9.39 -1.41 7.51
C LYS A 27 -7.94 -1.31 7.95
N TRP A 28 -7.58 -0.25 8.70
CA TRP A 28 -6.23 -0.12 9.24
C TRP A 28 -5.94 -1.16 10.31
N ARG A 29 -6.88 -1.46 11.19
CA ARG A 29 -6.72 -2.54 12.17
C ARG A 29 -6.60 -3.90 11.50
N GLU A 30 -7.45 -4.21 10.53
CA GLU A 30 -7.34 -5.47 9.76
C GLU A 30 -5.96 -5.61 9.09
N LYS A 31 -5.42 -4.51 8.54
CA LYS A 31 -4.16 -4.54 7.79
C LYS A 31 -2.90 -4.47 8.66
N TYR A 32 -2.96 -3.77 9.80
CA TYR A 32 -1.77 -3.40 10.58
C TYR A 32 -1.84 -3.87 12.04
N ALA A 33 -2.93 -4.48 12.51
CA ALA A 33 -2.98 -4.99 13.88
C ALA A 33 -1.93 -6.08 14.09
N GLY A 34 -1.29 -6.06 15.26
CA GLY A 34 -0.23 -7.00 15.62
C GLY A 34 1.16 -6.65 15.06
N MET A 35 1.28 -5.61 14.21
CA MET A 35 2.58 -5.12 13.76
C MET A 35 3.24 -4.24 14.83
N SER A 36 4.54 -4.44 15.03
CA SER A 36 5.37 -3.53 15.82
C SER A 36 5.70 -2.25 15.04
N LYS A 37 6.25 -1.24 15.72
CA LYS A 37 6.69 0.00 15.07
C LYS A 37 7.82 -0.25 14.05
N SER A 38 8.71 -1.20 14.32
CA SER A 38 9.75 -1.62 13.37
C SER A 38 9.16 -2.27 12.13
N ASP A 39 8.14 -3.13 12.28
CA ASP A 39 7.47 -3.77 11.15
C ASP A 39 6.81 -2.74 10.23
N LEU A 40 6.13 -1.74 10.82
CA LEU A 40 5.52 -0.65 10.07
C LEU A 40 6.55 0.21 9.32
N THR A 41 7.72 0.43 9.94
CA THR A 41 8.82 1.20 9.33
C THR A 41 9.41 0.44 8.15
N GLN A 42 9.68 -0.85 8.32
CA GLN A 42 10.18 -1.71 7.25
C GLN A 42 9.16 -1.87 6.12
N LEU A 43 7.88 -2.02 6.45
CA LEU A 43 6.79 -2.10 5.47
C LEU A 43 6.74 -0.84 4.59
N ARG A 44 6.88 0.34 5.19
CA ARG A 44 6.94 1.60 4.44
C ARG A 44 8.14 1.66 3.50
N ALA A 45 9.33 1.31 3.99
CA ALA A 45 10.55 1.28 3.19
C ALA A 45 10.42 0.33 1.98
N LEU A 46 9.85 -0.86 2.20
CA LEU A 46 9.59 -1.83 1.14
C LEU A 46 8.56 -1.34 0.13
N GLN A 47 7.50 -0.64 0.57
CA GLN A 47 6.50 -0.07 -0.33
C GLN A 47 7.10 1.03 -1.22
N ASP A 48 7.96 1.88 -0.66
CA ASP A 48 8.64 2.95 -1.39
C ASP A 48 9.63 2.36 -2.41
N GLU A 49 10.41 1.35 -2.01
CA GLU A 49 11.31 0.65 -2.91
C GLU A 49 10.55 -0.10 -4.02
N ASN A 50 9.45 -0.77 -3.69
CA ASN A 50 8.61 -1.44 -4.69
C ASN A 50 8.06 -0.44 -5.71
N ARG A 51 7.65 0.75 -5.27
CA ARG A 51 7.21 1.82 -6.17
C ARG A 51 8.34 2.25 -7.11
N ARG A 52 9.55 2.49 -6.57
CA ARG A 52 10.73 2.86 -7.36
C ARG A 52 11.08 1.80 -8.40
N LEU A 53 11.10 0.53 -7.99
CA LEU A 53 11.39 -0.59 -8.87
C LEU A 53 10.33 -0.75 -9.96
N ARG A 54 9.03 -0.61 -9.64
CA ARG A 54 7.96 -0.65 -10.65
C ARG A 54 8.11 0.46 -11.69
N HIS A 55 8.49 1.67 -11.28
CA HIS A 55 8.75 2.78 -12.19
C HIS A 55 9.91 2.45 -13.14
N LEU A 56 11.05 2.03 -12.58
CA LEU A 56 12.23 1.68 -13.35
C LEU A 56 11.95 0.54 -14.34
N VAL A 57 11.20 -0.48 -13.92
CA VAL A 57 10.80 -1.58 -14.80
C VAL A 57 9.90 -1.08 -15.93
N ALA A 58 8.98 -0.16 -15.67
CA ALA A 58 8.14 0.42 -16.71
C ALA A 58 8.97 1.21 -17.74
N GLU A 59 9.88 2.06 -17.28
CA GLU A 59 10.79 2.82 -18.15
C GLU A 59 11.65 1.89 -19.01
N LEU A 60 12.34 0.93 -18.40
CA LEU A 60 13.17 -0.04 -19.12
C LEU A 60 12.36 -0.89 -20.09
N SER A 61 11.11 -1.20 -19.78
CA SER A 61 10.23 -1.94 -20.70
C SER A 61 9.85 -1.11 -21.91
N LEU A 62 9.60 0.20 -21.74
CA LEU A 62 9.34 1.13 -22.84
C LEU A 62 10.58 1.28 -23.73
N ASP A 63 11.76 1.48 -23.14
CA ASP A 63 13.01 1.57 -23.88
C ASP A 63 13.28 0.27 -24.66
N ASN A 64 13.11 -0.89 -24.01
CA ASN A 64 13.30 -2.18 -24.67
C ASN A 64 12.35 -2.36 -25.87
N ALA A 65 11.09 -1.93 -25.74
CA ALA A 65 10.14 -1.95 -26.83
C ALA A 65 10.59 -1.05 -27.98
N ALA A 66 11.01 0.19 -27.70
CA ALA A 66 11.54 1.11 -28.70
C ALA A 66 12.77 0.54 -29.42
N TYR A 67 13.73 -0.02 -28.67
CA TYR A 67 14.91 -0.68 -29.24
C TYR A 67 14.55 -1.85 -30.16
N LYS A 68 13.58 -2.67 -29.78
CA LYS A 68 13.12 -3.79 -30.62
C LYS A 68 12.45 -3.31 -31.90
N GLU A 69 11.65 -2.25 -31.84
CA GLU A 69 11.03 -1.68 -33.05
C GLU A 69 12.08 -1.10 -34.02
N ILE A 70 13.10 -0.41 -33.50
CA ILE A 70 14.23 0.05 -34.32
C ILE A 70 14.97 -1.12 -34.98
N GLN A 71 15.18 -2.23 -34.25
CA GLN A 71 15.83 -3.43 -34.81
C GLN A 71 14.99 -4.11 -35.90
N LYS A 72 13.66 -4.12 -35.77
CA LYS A 72 12.75 -4.64 -36.80
C LYS A 72 12.69 -3.75 -38.03
N GLY A 73 12.79 -2.42 -37.84
CA GLY A 73 12.81 -1.41 -38.90
C GLY A 73 14.15 -1.28 -39.64
N LYS A 74 15.06 -2.24 -39.49
CA LYS A 74 16.28 -2.31 -40.30
C LYS A 74 15.94 -2.73 -41.74
N TRP A 75 15.77 -1.73 -42.59
CA TRP A 75 16.18 -1.78 -44.01
C TRP A 75 17.70 -1.85 -44.12
#